data_AF-A0A1R1X8L1-F1
#
_entry.id   AF-A0A1R1X8L1-F1
#
_cell.length_a   1.000
_cell.length_b   1.000
_cell.length_c   1.000
_cell.angle_alpha   90.00
_cell.angle_beta   90.00
_cell.angle_gamma   90.00
#
_symmetry.space_group_name_H-M   'P 1'
#
loop_
_entity.id
_entity.type
_entity.pdbx_description
1 polymer ?
#
loop_
_entity_poly.entity_id
_entity_poly.type
_entity_poly.pdbx_seq_one_letter_code
_entity_poly.pdbx_strand_id
1 'polypeptide(L)'
;MILIYTTSGTNELVSVAATLLRNNALAVQSVLNVVTRIFIVFFVNFSIISTNRMGNALGANVPQRAKIIFMASTAIYTVIATFIFIFIFFFANVWSRMFSKDLIIIKYVLCLSPLVAVTMIFEIFGFLYTGLLRGQGRQVLAVKIKLIAFYGIGTPIGWILGLYFDWRLNGLWTGMIIGHSITAITMAYLLSKTDWELQVQKTKERLLEKQGKKVNKDVL
;
A
#
# COMPACT_ATOMS: atom_id res chain seq x y z
N MET A 1 0.93 6.56 12.30
CA MET A 1 2.38 6.77 12.10
C MET A 1 3.10 5.48 11.65
N ILE A 2 3.12 4.40 12.45
CA ILE A 2 3.89 3.16 12.15
C ILE A 2 3.61 2.56 10.77
N LEU A 3 2.34 2.55 10.31
CA LEU A 3 1.95 2.02 9.00
C LEU A 3 2.51 2.77 7.78
N ILE A 4 2.91 4.04 7.96
CA ILE A 4 3.53 4.84 6.91
C ILE A 4 5.03 4.54 6.90
N TYR A 5 5.64 4.45 8.09
CA TYR A 5 7.07 4.14 8.23
C TYR A 5 7.45 2.78 7.67
N THR A 6 6.58 1.76 7.74
CA THR A 6 6.89 0.46 7.15
C THR A 6 7.02 0.54 5.62
N THR A 7 6.15 1.30 4.95
CA THR A 7 6.23 1.49 3.49
C THR A 7 7.37 2.43 3.08
N SER A 8 7.63 3.48 3.86
CA SER A 8 8.79 4.35 3.63
C SER A 8 10.10 3.58 3.82
N GLY A 9 10.21 2.74 4.85
CA GLY A 9 11.41 1.97 5.15
C GLY A 9 11.80 1.00 4.04
N THR A 10 10.84 0.34 3.40
CA THR A 10 11.13 -0.55 2.24
C THR A 10 11.73 0.23 1.06
N ASN A 11 11.20 1.41 0.76
CA ASN A 11 11.71 2.24 -0.35
C ASN A 11 13.14 2.74 -0.09
N GLU A 12 13.48 3.05 1.16
CA GLU A 12 14.85 3.41 1.54
C GLU A 12 15.79 2.20 1.40
N LEU A 13 15.36 0.99 1.80
CA LEU A 13 16.17 -0.23 1.61
C LEU A 13 16.44 -0.55 0.14
N VAL A 14 15.45 -0.33 -0.73
CA VAL A 14 15.64 -0.45 -2.18
C VAL A 14 16.60 0.60 -2.70
N SER A 15 16.52 1.83 -2.19
CA SER A 15 17.43 2.92 -2.59
C SER A 15 18.86 2.65 -2.16
N VAL A 16 19.07 2.12 -0.94
CA VAL A 16 20.36 1.63 -0.47
C VAL A 16 20.87 0.48 -1.33
N ALA A 17 20.03 -0.50 -1.68
CA ALA A 17 20.45 -1.57 -2.58
C ALA A 17 20.81 -1.04 -3.98
N ALA A 18 20.12 0.01 -4.45
CA ALA A 18 20.41 0.66 -5.73
C ALA A 18 21.75 1.41 -5.73
N THR A 19 22.29 1.85 -4.58
CA THR A 19 23.65 2.43 -4.52
C THR A 19 24.74 1.39 -4.76
N LEU A 20 24.46 0.13 -4.46
CA LEU A 20 25.37 -0.99 -4.69
C LEU A 20 25.39 -1.44 -6.16
N LEU A 21 24.43 -0.98 -6.97
CA LEU A 21 24.32 -1.30 -8.39
C LEU A 21 25.12 -0.31 -9.27
N ARG A 22 25.78 -0.81 -10.31
CA ARG A 22 26.50 0.02 -11.30
C ARG A 22 25.54 0.74 -12.29
N ASN A 23 26.07 1.63 -13.14
CA ASN A 23 25.40 2.40 -14.23
C ASN A 23 24.21 3.28 -13.82
N ASN A 24 24.43 4.24 -12.91
CA ASN A 24 23.42 5.26 -12.59
C ASN A 24 22.09 4.70 -12.06
N ALA A 25 22.08 3.47 -11.51
CA ALA A 25 20.89 2.82 -10.99
C ALA A 25 20.22 3.65 -9.88
N LEU A 26 21.02 4.30 -9.04
CA LEU A 26 20.52 5.24 -8.04
C LEU A 26 19.76 6.41 -8.66
N ALA A 27 20.27 7.01 -9.74
CA ALA A 27 19.62 8.14 -10.39
C ALA A 27 18.28 7.74 -11.03
N VAL A 28 18.24 6.56 -11.66
CA VAL A 28 16.99 5.96 -12.17
C VAL A 28 16.01 5.72 -11.02
N GLN A 29 16.47 5.11 -9.91
CA GLN A 29 15.63 4.88 -8.73
C GLN A 29 15.12 6.18 -8.12
N SER A 30 15.91 7.25 -8.09
CA SER A 30 15.49 8.56 -7.62
C SER A 30 14.33 9.11 -8.45
N VAL A 31 14.44 9.08 -9.78
CA VAL A 31 13.34 9.51 -10.68
C VAL A 31 12.07 8.72 -10.42
N LEU A 32 12.18 7.38 -10.31
CA LEU A 32 11.04 6.52 -10.00
C LEU A 32 10.43 6.82 -8.63
N ASN A 33 11.26 7.04 -7.61
CA ASN A 33 10.80 7.38 -6.26
C ASN A 33 10.06 8.73 -6.22
N VAL A 34 10.52 9.74 -6.96
CA VAL A 34 9.84 11.04 -6.97
C VAL A 34 8.44 10.91 -7.58
N VAL A 35 8.31 10.26 -8.74
CA VAL A 35 7.00 10.11 -9.39
C VAL A 35 6.03 9.30 -8.54
N THR A 36 6.48 8.19 -7.93
CA THR A 36 5.60 7.38 -7.06
C THR A 36 5.20 8.12 -5.79
N ARG A 37 6.12 8.88 -5.16
CA ARG A 37 5.83 9.65 -3.93
C ARG A 37 4.75 10.71 -4.15
N ILE A 38 4.73 11.36 -5.31
CA ILE A 38 3.67 12.33 -5.65
C ILE A 38 2.29 11.67 -5.54
N PHE A 39 2.13 10.48 -6.12
CA PHE A 39 0.87 9.74 -6.07
C PHE A 39 0.56 9.17 -4.68
N ILE A 40 1.56 8.68 -3.96
CA ILE A 40 1.39 8.13 -2.60
C ILE A 40 0.75 9.15 -1.64
N VAL A 41 1.12 10.43 -1.74
CA VAL A 41 0.52 11.49 -0.91
C VAL A 41 -1.00 11.53 -1.08
N PHE A 42 -1.51 11.44 -2.32
CA PHE A 42 -2.95 11.39 -2.58
C PHE A 42 -3.59 10.14 -1.98
N PHE A 43 -2.98 8.96 -2.13
CA PHE A 43 -3.56 7.71 -1.63
C PHE A 43 -3.56 7.61 -0.11
N VAL A 44 -2.58 8.20 0.57
CA VAL A 44 -2.60 8.33 2.03
C VAL A 44 -3.83 9.15 2.48
N ASN A 45 -4.14 10.24 1.78
CA ASN A 45 -5.32 11.06 2.08
C ASN A 45 -6.63 10.31 1.83
N PHE A 46 -6.77 9.63 0.69
CA PHE A 46 -7.94 8.79 0.43
C PHE A 46 -8.08 7.64 1.45
N SER A 47 -6.95 7.09 1.92
CA SER A 47 -6.93 6.05 2.96
C SER A 47 -7.46 6.59 4.29
N ILE A 48 -7.12 7.84 4.65
CA ILE A 48 -7.66 8.51 5.84
C ILE A 48 -9.18 8.73 5.68
N ILE A 49 -9.66 9.17 4.51
CA ILE A 49 -11.10 9.31 4.24
C ILE A 49 -11.82 7.97 4.43
N SER A 50 -11.28 6.89 3.86
CA SER A 50 -11.83 5.54 3.99
C SER A 50 -11.82 5.05 5.45
N THR A 51 -10.76 5.36 6.19
CA THR A 51 -10.65 5.09 7.64
C THR A 51 -11.79 5.76 8.40
N ASN A 52 -12.01 7.06 8.18
CA ASN A 52 -13.03 7.84 8.87
C ASN A 52 -14.44 7.36 8.55
N ARG A 53 -14.73 7.09 7.26
CA ARG A 53 -16.04 6.57 6.86
C ARG A 53 -16.33 5.21 7.49
N MET A 54 -15.35 4.31 7.46
CA MET A 54 -15.46 2.97 8.07
C MET A 54 -15.67 3.07 9.59
N GLY A 55 -14.85 3.88 10.27
CA GLY A 55 -14.98 4.11 11.72
C GLY A 55 -16.35 4.69 12.10
N ASN A 56 -16.86 5.66 11.34
CA ASN A 56 -18.17 6.25 11.56
C ASN A 56 -19.31 5.25 11.36
N ALA A 57 -19.24 4.38 10.34
CA ALA A 57 -20.28 3.38 10.11
C ALA A 57 -20.33 2.32 11.22
N LEU A 58 -19.16 1.86 11.69
CA LEU A 58 -19.06 0.93 12.81
C LEU A 58 -19.51 1.57 14.13
N GLY A 59 -19.13 2.83 14.39
CA GLY A 59 -19.55 3.58 15.58
C GLY A 59 -21.04 3.90 15.60
N ALA A 60 -21.67 4.02 14.43
CA ALA A 60 -23.12 4.20 14.29
C ALA A 60 -23.91 2.88 14.44
N ASN A 61 -23.25 1.74 14.66
CA ASN A 61 -23.84 0.41 14.72
C ASN A 61 -24.62 0.02 13.45
N VAL A 62 -24.13 0.41 12.26
CA VAL A 62 -24.76 0.06 10.98
C VAL A 62 -23.81 -0.83 10.15
N PRO A 63 -23.83 -2.16 10.35
CA PRO A 63 -22.88 -3.09 9.72
C PRO A 63 -23.03 -3.15 8.19
N GLN A 64 -24.25 -3.02 7.68
CA GLN A 64 -24.51 -2.95 6.23
C GLN A 64 -23.82 -1.74 5.60
N ARG A 65 -23.79 -0.59 6.30
CA ARG A 65 -23.10 0.61 5.84
C ARG A 65 -21.59 0.40 5.78
N ALA A 66 -21.02 -0.31 6.75
CA ALA A 66 -19.59 -0.66 6.74
C ALA A 66 -19.24 -1.56 5.53
N LYS A 67 -20.07 -2.56 5.23
CA LYS A 67 -19.93 -3.41 4.04
C LYS A 67 -20.01 -2.62 2.74
N ILE A 68 -20.99 -1.72 2.62
CA ILE A 68 -21.13 -0.84 1.45
C ILE A 68 -19.90 0.05 1.28
N ILE A 69 -19.36 0.62 2.37
CA ILE A 69 -18.12 1.42 2.31
C ILE A 69 -16.95 0.60 1.80
N PHE A 70 -16.78 -0.65 2.25
CA PHE A 70 -15.73 -1.53 1.72
C PHE A 70 -15.89 -1.76 0.21
N MET A 71 -17.08 -2.10 -0.25
CA MET A 71 -17.35 -2.36 -1.67
C MET A 71 -17.17 -1.09 -2.53
N ALA A 72 -17.78 0.02 -2.11
CA ALA A 72 -17.73 1.29 -2.83
C ALA A 72 -16.31 1.86 -2.89
N SER A 73 -15.57 1.85 -1.78
CA SER A 73 -14.18 2.29 -1.79
C SER A 73 -13.31 1.39 -2.67
N THR A 74 -13.54 0.07 -2.69
CA THR A 74 -12.79 -0.84 -3.57
C THR A 74 -13.08 -0.54 -5.05
N ALA A 75 -14.33 -0.27 -5.43
CA ALA A 75 -14.68 0.11 -6.79
C ALA A 75 -14.04 1.45 -7.20
N ILE A 76 -14.13 2.48 -6.36
CA ILE A 76 -13.52 3.80 -6.62
C ILE A 76 -12.00 3.67 -6.78
N TYR A 77 -11.34 2.93 -5.90
CA TYR A 77 -9.90 2.72 -5.98
C TYR A 77 -9.48 1.89 -7.19
N THR A 78 -10.34 0.99 -7.67
CA THR A 78 -10.08 0.25 -8.92
C THR A 78 -10.00 1.22 -10.09
N VAL A 79 -10.96 2.15 -10.20
CA VAL A 79 -10.95 3.19 -11.24
C VAL A 79 -9.69 4.06 -11.13
N ILE A 80 -9.36 4.52 -9.93
CA ILE A 80 -8.15 5.32 -9.68
C ILE A 80 -6.88 4.54 -10.05
N ALA A 81 -6.77 3.27 -9.63
CA ALA A 81 -5.63 2.43 -9.94
C ALA A 81 -5.46 2.21 -11.44
N THR A 82 -6.55 2.03 -12.19
CA THR A 82 -6.52 1.94 -13.65
C THR A 82 -6.00 3.22 -14.29
N PHE A 83 -6.50 4.39 -13.87
CA PHE A 83 -6.00 5.68 -14.38
C PHE A 83 -4.51 5.87 -14.11
N ILE A 84 -4.06 5.52 -12.90
CA ILE A 84 -2.65 5.66 -12.50
C ILE A 84 -1.76 4.68 -13.25
N PHE A 85 -2.22 3.44 -13.44
CA PHE A 85 -1.52 2.46 -14.26
C PHE A 85 -1.33 2.98 -15.69
N ILE A 86 -2.41 3.49 -16.32
CA ILE A 86 -2.36 4.06 -17.66
C ILE A 86 -1.38 5.24 -17.71
N PHE A 87 -1.43 6.14 -16.72
CA PHE A 87 -0.53 7.29 -16.64
C PHE A 87 0.95 6.86 -16.54
N ILE A 88 1.28 5.99 -15.57
CA ILE A 88 2.66 5.56 -15.34
C ILE A 88 3.21 4.80 -16.54
N PHE A 89 2.41 3.92 -17.15
CA PHE A 89 2.82 3.09 -18.28
C PHE A 89 2.93 3.88 -19.59
N PHE A 90 1.83 4.50 -20.05
CA PHE A 90 1.80 5.10 -21.39
C PHE A 90 2.50 6.46 -21.46
N PHE A 91 2.55 7.21 -20.37
CA PHE A 91 3.16 8.54 -20.34
C PHE A 91 4.60 8.52 -19.79
N ALA A 92 5.20 7.34 -19.66
CA ALA A 92 6.57 7.13 -19.19
C ALA A 92 7.61 8.06 -19.83
N ASN A 93 7.52 8.27 -21.15
CA ASN A 93 8.44 9.16 -21.88
C ASN A 93 8.25 10.64 -21.53
N VAL A 94 7.01 11.05 -21.23
CA VAL A 94 6.68 12.45 -20.93
C VAL A 94 7.14 12.80 -19.53
N TRP A 95 6.71 12.05 -18.52
CA TRP A 95 7.04 12.38 -17.14
C TRP A 95 8.53 12.15 -16.82
N SER A 96 9.19 11.15 -17.41
CA SER A 96 10.63 10.91 -17.16
C SER A 96 11.52 12.08 -17.61
N ARG A 97 11.17 12.74 -18.73
CA ARG A 97 11.87 13.92 -19.25
C ARG A 97 11.72 15.16 -18.38
N MET A 98 10.69 15.20 -17.53
CA MET A 98 10.52 16.29 -16.55
C MET A 98 11.53 16.18 -15.40
N PHE A 99 12.06 14.98 -15.12
CA PHE A 99 12.97 14.73 -13.99
C PHE A 99 14.43 14.56 -14.41
N SER A 100 14.72 14.14 -15.64
CA SER A 100 16.09 13.99 -16.13
C SER A 100 16.21 14.39 -17.60
N LYS A 101 17.36 14.99 -17.94
CA LYS A 101 17.76 15.27 -19.34
C LYS A 101 18.66 14.18 -19.92
N ASP A 102 19.16 13.26 -19.10
CA ASP A 102 20.03 12.17 -19.54
C ASP A 102 19.18 11.08 -20.22
N LEU A 103 19.44 10.87 -21.51
CA LEU A 103 18.75 9.88 -22.34
C LEU A 103 18.96 8.44 -21.86
N ILE A 104 20.08 8.15 -21.21
CA ILE A 104 20.37 6.82 -20.64
C ILE A 104 19.42 6.56 -19.47
N ILE A 105 19.27 7.53 -18.57
CA ILE A 105 18.34 7.44 -17.43
C ILE A 105 16.90 7.30 -17.93
N ILE A 106 16.49 8.12 -18.90
CA ILE A 106 15.14 8.06 -19.48
C ILE A 106 14.88 6.66 -20.07
N LYS A 107 15.83 6.10 -20.83
CA LYS A 107 15.68 4.75 -21.42
C LYS A 107 15.49 3.67 -20.35
N TYR A 108 16.23 3.72 -19.24
CA TYR A 108 16.04 2.78 -18.14
C TYR A 108 14.70 2.96 -17.43
N VAL A 109 14.26 4.20 -17.22
CA VAL A 109 12.94 4.50 -16.65
C VAL A 109 11.81 3.96 -17.52
N LEU A 110 11.91 4.12 -18.86
CA LEU A 110 10.95 3.57 -19.80
C LEU A 110 10.85 2.04 -19.70
N CYS A 111 11.99 1.36 -19.59
CA CYS A 111 12.05 -0.10 -19.44
C CYS A 111 11.41 -0.58 -18.13
N LEU A 112 11.61 0.17 -17.04
CA LEU A 112 11.06 -0.14 -15.71
C LEU A 112 9.59 0.29 -15.54
N SER A 113 9.09 1.20 -16.37
CA SER A 113 7.74 1.77 -16.24
C SER A 113 6.61 0.72 -16.13
N PRO A 114 6.64 -0.44 -16.83
CA PRO A 114 5.61 -1.47 -16.65
C PRO A 114 5.61 -2.07 -15.25
N LEU A 115 6.80 -2.32 -14.71
CA LEU A 115 6.99 -2.90 -13.39
C LEU A 115 6.50 -1.93 -12.31
N VAL A 116 6.82 -0.65 -12.47
CA VAL A 116 6.38 0.44 -11.57
C VAL A 116 4.86 0.61 -11.64
N ALA A 117 4.26 0.57 -12.82
CA ALA A 117 2.81 0.68 -13.01
C ALA A 117 2.07 -0.45 -12.27
N VAL A 118 2.53 -1.70 -12.39
CA VAL A 118 1.96 -2.84 -11.66
C VAL A 118 2.13 -2.67 -10.15
N THR A 119 3.30 -2.21 -9.71
CA THR A 119 3.58 -1.97 -8.28
C THR A 119 2.59 -0.95 -7.69
N MET A 120 2.33 0.14 -8.42
CA MET A 120 1.38 1.18 -8.02
C MET A 120 -0.03 0.63 -7.81
N ILE A 121 -0.51 -0.33 -8.63
CA ILE A 121 -1.82 -0.95 -8.43
C ILE A 121 -1.91 -1.59 -7.04
N PHE A 122 -0.98 -2.49 -6.73
CA PHE A 122 -0.98 -3.20 -5.44
C PHE A 122 -0.76 -2.23 -4.27
N GLU A 123 0.05 -1.21 -4.46
CA GLU A 123 0.29 -0.19 -3.45
C GLU A 123 -0.98 0.63 -3.15
N ILE A 124 -1.72 1.06 -4.17
CA ILE A 124 -3.00 1.78 -4.05
C ILE A 124 -4.01 0.96 -3.23
N PHE A 125 -4.18 -0.32 -3.57
CA PHE A 125 -5.04 -1.22 -2.80
C PHE A 125 -4.51 -1.46 -1.38
N GLY A 126 -3.19 -1.58 -1.22
CA GLY A 126 -2.54 -1.66 0.07
C GLY A 126 -2.87 -0.46 0.98
N PHE A 127 -2.89 0.76 0.43
CA PHE A 127 -3.30 1.96 1.17
C PHE A 127 -4.79 1.94 1.52
N LEU A 128 -5.67 1.56 0.59
CA LEU A 128 -7.09 1.43 0.87
C LEU A 128 -7.35 0.47 2.02
N TYR A 129 -6.89 -0.78 1.90
CA TYR A 129 -7.21 -1.83 2.84
C TYR A 129 -6.56 -1.60 4.20
N THR A 130 -5.36 -1.00 4.23
CA THR A 130 -4.76 -0.49 5.47
C THR A 130 -5.66 0.54 6.15
N GLY A 131 -6.28 1.45 5.39
CA GLY A 131 -7.21 2.45 5.90
C GLY A 131 -8.50 1.82 6.44
N LEU A 132 -9.08 0.87 5.71
CA LEU A 132 -10.29 0.17 6.16
C LEU A 132 -10.06 -0.66 7.42
N LEU A 133 -8.94 -1.40 7.50
CA LEU A 133 -8.55 -2.12 8.72
C LEU A 133 -8.29 -1.17 9.88
N ARG A 134 -7.68 0.00 9.63
CA ARG A 134 -7.51 1.05 10.64
C ARG A 134 -8.87 1.58 11.13
N GLY A 135 -9.84 1.76 10.24
CA GLY A 135 -11.21 2.16 10.59
C GLY A 135 -11.93 1.14 11.47
N GLN A 136 -11.59 -0.15 11.31
CA GLN A 136 -12.05 -1.25 12.18
C GLN A 136 -11.27 -1.35 13.52
N GLY A 137 -10.28 -0.49 13.76
CA GLY A 137 -9.36 -0.61 14.90
C GLY A 137 -8.44 -1.83 14.83
N ARG A 138 -8.19 -2.37 13.64
CA ARG A 138 -7.33 -3.53 13.37
C ARG A 138 -5.98 -3.13 12.76
N GLN A 139 -5.49 -1.91 13.06
CA GLN A 139 -4.22 -1.41 12.50
C GLN A 139 -3.00 -2.27 12.84
N VAL A 140 -2.97 -2.93 13.99
CA VAL A 140 -1.85 -3.80 14.39
C VAL A 140 -1.73 -5.01 13.45
N LEU A 141 -2.87 -5.59 13.06
CA LEU A 141 -2.90 -6.67 12.07
C LEU A 141 -2.32 -6.19 10.73
N ALA A 142 -2.68 -4.97 10.31
CA ALA A 142 -2.17 -4.40 9.07
C ALA A 142 -0.65 -4.18 9.11
N VAL A 143 -0.10 -3.74 10.25
CA VAL A 143 1.36 -3.59 10.45
C VAL A 143 2.05 -4.94 10.36
N LYS A 144 1.54 -5.97 11.04
CA LYS A 144 2.12 -7.32 11.03
C LYS A 144 2.22 -7.89 9.62
N ILE A 145 1.13 -7.79 8.84
CA ILE A 145 1.08 -8.26 7.45
C ILE A 145 2.15 -7.55 6.62
N LYS A 146 2.22 -6.22 6.69
CA LYS A 146 3.22 -5.44 5.95
C LYS A 146 4.66 -5.80 6.35
N LEU A 147 4.93 -5.97 7.65
CA LEU A 147 6.26 -6.34 8.12
C LEU A 147 6.71 -7.68 7.54
N ILE A 148 5.86 -8.69 7.61
CA ILE A 148 6.16 -10.02 7.06
C ILE A 148 6.32 -9.95 5.54
N ALA A 149 5.39 -9.29 4.86
CA ALA A 149 5.38 -9.22 3.39
C ALA A 149 6.62 -8.50 2.84
N PHE A 150 7.04 -7.38 3.45
CA PHE A 150 8.19 -6.63 2.96
C PHE A 150 9.52 -7.11 3.53
N TYR A 151 9.63 -7.21 4.86
CA TYR A 151 10.93 -7.52 5.48
C TYR A 151 11.22 -9.02 5.49
N GLY A 152 10.19 -9.86 5.55
CA GLY A 152 10.36 -11.32 5.53
C GLY A 152 10.47 -11.91 4.13
N ILE A 153 9.83 -11.30 3.12
CA ILE A 153 9.68 -11.90 1.78
C ILE A 153 10.16 -10.96 0.67
N GLY A 154 9.49 -9.82 0.49
CA GLY A 154 9.70 -8.93 -0.66
C GLY A 154 11.12 -8.37 -0.78
N THR A 155 11.67 -7.81 0.31
CA THR A 155 13.03 -7.24 0.33
C THR A 155 14.11 -8.31 0.16
N PRO A 156 14.09 -9.44 0.91
CA PRO A 156 15.04 -10.53 0.67
C PRO A 156 15.03 -11.04 -0.77
N ILE A 157 13.85 -11.30 -1.34
CA ILE A 157 13.72 -11.74 -2.74
C ILE A 157 14.25 -10.66 -3.69
N GLY A 158 13.89 -9.39 -3.45
CA GLY A 158 14.35 -8.27 -4.26
C GLY A 158 15.87 -8.15 -4.28
N TRP A 159 16.52 -8.28 -3.12
CA TRP A 159 17.99 -8.24 -3.00
C TRP A 159 18.65 -9.45 -3.67
N ILE A 160 18.11 -10.65 -3.49
CA ILE A 160 18.63 -11.86 -4.15
C ILE A 160 18.53 -11.70 -5.69
N LEU A 161 17.37 -11.31 -6.21
CA LEU A 161 17.20 -11.11 -7.65
C LEU A 161 18.07 -9.96 -8.16
N GLY A 162 18.08 -8.82 -7.46
CA GLY A 162 18.74 -7.61 -7.90
C GLY A 162 20.27 -7.67 -7.81
N LEU A 163 20.82 -8.27 -6.75
CA LEU A 163 22.25 -8.27 -6.43
C LEU A 163 22.93 -9.60 -6.76
N TYR A 164 22.31 -10.75 -6.46
CA TYR A 164 22.92 -12.06 -6.68
C TYR A 164 22.70 -12.59 -8.10
N PHE A 165 21.48 -12.47 -8.63
CA PHE A 165 21.16 -12.88 -10.01
C PHE A 165 21.38 -11.78 -11.05
N ASP A 166 21.92 -10.63 -10.65
CA ASP A 166 22.19 -9.46 -11.50
C ASP A 166 20.98 -8.97 -12.34
N TRP A 167 19.76 -9.12 -11.81
CA TRP A 167 18.56 -8.49 -12.40
C TRP A 167 18.48 -6.99 -12.08
N ARG A 168 19.41 -6.47 -11.27
CA ARG A 168 19.58 -5.05 -10.96
C ARG A 168 18.26 -4.43 -10.48
N LEU A 169 17.88 -3.26 -11.00
CA LEU A 169 16.63 -2.59 -10.61
C LEU A 169 15.38 -3.42 -10.91
N ASN A 170 15.38 -4.25 -11.96
CA ASN A 170 14.24 -5.13 -12.24
C ASN A 170 14.02 -6.12 -11.09
N GLY A 171 15.11 -6.69 -10.54
CA GLY A 171 15.05 -7.58 -9.38
C GLY A 171 14.51 -6.89 -8.14
N LEU A 172 15.02 -5.69 -7.82
CA LEU A 172 14.57 -4.92 -6.65
C LEU A 172 13.07 -4.58 -6.73
N TRP A 173 12.60 -4.07 -7.87
CA TRP A 173 11.20 -3.75 -8.09
C TRP A 173 10.30 -4.99 -8.17
N THR A 174 10.82 -6.13 -8.63
CA THR A 174 10.09 -7.41 -8.56
C THR A 174 9.84 -7.81 -7.10
N GLY A 175 10.85 -7.65 -6.23
CA GLY A 175 10.68 -7.83 -4.79
C GLY A 175 9.62 -6.90 -4.18
N MET A 176 9.56 -5.64 -4.63
CA MET A 176 8.50 -4.70 -4.22
C MET A 176 7.13 -5.20 -4.66
N ILE A 177 6.93 -5.61 -5.91
CA ILE A 177 5.66 -6.17 -6.40
C ILE A 177 5.21 -7.34 -5.53
N ILE A 178 6.12 -8.24 -5.16
CA ILE A 178 5.81 -9.39 -4.30
C ILE A 178 5.34 -8.90 -2.92
N GLY A 179 6.07 -7.99 -2.28
CA GLY A 179 5.67 -7.45 -0.98
C GLY A 179 4.34 -6.70 -1.00
N HIS A 180 4.10 -5.86 -2.02
CA HIS A 180 2.85 -5.13 -2.18
C HIS A 180 1.68 -6.06 -2.52
N SER A 181 1.88 -7.06 -3.37
CA SER A 181 0.83 -8.01 -3.76
C SER A 181 0.40 -8.89 -2.59
N ILE A 182 1.34 -9.46 -1.83
CA ILE A 182 1.03 -10.22 -0.60
C ILE A 182 0.23 -9.35 0.37
N THR A 183 0.67 -8.10 0.58
CA THR A 183 -0.03 -7.15 1.46
C THR A 183 -1.45 -6.90 1.00
N ALA A 184 -1.64 -6.52 -0.27
CA ALA A 184 -2.94 -6.17 -0.83
C ALA A 184 -3.89 -7.37 -0.82
N ILE A 185 -3.46 -8.53 -1.30
CA ILE A 185 -4.27 -9.74 -1.40
C ILE A 185 -4.67 -10.25 -0.01
N THR A 186 -3.71 -10.32 0.92
CA THR A 186 -4.00 -10.78 2.29
C THR A 186 -4.99 -9.87 3.00
N MET A 187 -4.82 -8.55 2.88
CA MET A 187 -5.77 -7.60 3.49
C MET A 187 -7.14 -7.62 2.79
N ALA A 188 -7.18 -7.75 1.46
CA ALA A 188 -8.43 -7.91 0.72
C ALA A 188 -9.20 -9.14 1.18
N TYR A 189 -8.51 -10.27 1.35
CA TYR A 189 -9.09 -11.50 1.86
C TYR A 189 -9.66 -11.31 3.27
N LEU A 190 -8.88 -10.72 4.18
CA LEU A 190 -9.33 -10.46 5.56
C LEU A 190 -10.53 -9.53 5.63
N LEU A 191 -10.58 -8.50 4.78
CA LEU A 191 -11.72 -7.58 4.71
C LEU A 191 -12.95 -8.26 4.10
N SER A 192 -12.77 -9.09 3.09
CA SER A 192 -13.86 -9.85 2.46
C SER A 192 -14.48 -10.89 3.40
N LYS A 193 -13.67 -11.44 4.32
CA LYS A 193 -14.10 -12.37 5.37
C LYS A 193 -14.44 -11.68 6.69
N THR A 194 -14.52 -10.35 6.73
CA THR A 194 -14.86 -9.63 7.95
C THR A 194 -16.34 -9.84 8.29
N ASP A 195 -16.59 -10.37 9.48
CA ASP A 195 -17.91 -10.35 10.11
C ASP A 195 -18.20 -8.92 10.61
N TRP A 196 -19.09 -8.23 9.90
CA TRP A 196 -19.43 -6.83 10.15
C TRP A 196 -20.22 -6.64 11.44
N GLU A 197 -21.06 -7.61 11.82
CA GLU A 197 -21.82 -7.59 13.08
C GLU A 197 -20.84 -7.69 14.26
N LEU A 198 -19.91 -8.64 14.19
CA LEU A 198 -18.86 -8.79 15.20
C LEU A 198 -17.98 -7.54 15.31
N GLN A 199 -17.67 -6.87 14.20
CA GLN A 199 -16.89 -5.62 14.27
C GLN A 199 -17.66 -4.46 14.89
N VAL A 200 -18.97 -4.36 14.66
CA VAL A 200 -19.83 -3.39 15.33
C VAL A 200 -19.83 -3.64 16.84
N GLN A 201 -20.04 -4.90 17.26
CA GLN A 201 -20.02 -5.27 18.67
C GLN A 201 -18.68 -4.93 19.34
N LYS A 202 -17.55 -5.30 18.72
CA LYS A 202 -16.20 -4.94 19.20
C LYS A 202 -15.98 -3.44 19.26
N THR A 203 -16.57 -2.69 18.33
CA THR A 203 -16.49 -1.21 18.34
C THR A 203 -17.28 -0.64 19.51
N LYS A 204 -18.48 -1.15 19.77
CA LYS A 204 -19.31 -0.77 20.92
C LYS A 204 -18.61 -1.05 22.25
N GLU A 205 -18.02 -2.23 22.42
CA GLU A 205 -17.23 -2.59 23.60
C GLU A 205 -16.10 -1.60 23.85
N ARG A 206 -15.30 -1.29 22.82
CA ARG A 206 -14.21 -0.31 22.90
C ARG A 206 -14.68 1.11 23.26
N LEU A 207 -15.87 1.51 22.80
CA LEU A 207 -16.44 2.81 23.13
C LEU A 207 -16.91 2.87 24.58
N LEU A 208 -17.53 1.81 25.09
CA LEU A 208 -17.98 1.70 26.48
C LEU A 208 -16.80 1.67 27.45
N GLU A 209 -15.74 0.92 27.13
CA GLU A 209 -14.48 0.91 27.88
C GLU A 209 -13.87 2.32 27.98
N LYS A 210 -13.84 3.08 26.87
CA LYS A 210 -13.36 4.47 26.85
C LYS A 210 -14.22 5.43 27.68
N GLN A 211 -15.50 5.12 27.87
CA GLN A 211 -16.42 5.91 28.70
C GLN A 211 -16.43 5.49 30.17
N GLY A 212 -15.61 4.50 30.57
CA GLY A 212 -15.57 3.99 31.95
C GLY A 212 -16.81 3.18 32.36
N LYS A 213 -17.70 2.84 31.42
CA LYS A 213 -18.89 2.01 31.68
C LYS A 213 -18.50 0.55 31.50
N LYS A 214 -18.40 -0.21 32.61
CA LYS A 214 -18.13 -1.67 32.55
C LYS A 214 -19.23 -2.38 31.75
N VAL A 215 -18.82 -3.16 30.75
CA VAL A 215 -19.71 -4.04 29.99
C VAL A 215 -20.16 -5.17 30.92
N ASN A 216 -21.43 -5.18 31.32
CA ASN A 216 -22.02 -6.32 32.02
C ASN A 216 -22.15 -7.47 31.01
N LYS A 217 -21.38 -8.54 31.22
CA LYS A 217 -21.35 -9.71 30.34
C LYS A 217 -22.54 -10.67 30.55
N ASP A 218 -23.48 -10.33 31.42
CA ASP A 218 -24.53 -11.25 31.89
C ASP A 218 -25.87 -11.11 31.16
N VAL A 219 -25.92 -10.40 30.03
CA VAL A 219 -27.12 -10.36 29.17
C VAL A 219 -26.71 -10.46 27.70
N LEU A 220 -26.37 -11.68 27.27
CA LEU A 220 -26.33 -12.11 25.87
C LEU A 220 -26.79 -13.56 25.81
#